data_AF-A0A656JI05-F1
#
_entry.id   AF-A0A656JI05-F1
#
_cell.length_a   1.000
_cell.length_b   1.000
_cell.length_c   1.000
_cell.angle_alpha   90.00
_cell.angle_beta   90.00
_cell.angle_gamma   90.00
#
_symmetry.space_group_name_H-M   'P 1'
#
loop_
_entity.id
_entity.type
_entity.pdbx_description
1 polymer ?
#
loop_
_entity_poly.entity_id
_entity_poly.type
_entity_poly.pdbx_seq_one_letter_code
_entity_poly.pdbx_strand_id
1 'polypeptide(L)'
;QLDIKERATLITELVATGAMAVFGGRAPGGANSAGAKEILISRGKYGEAADHISDAQKAGHPDILTIERLGAPGNRKESIGGLSKVPGKQLDEYPPAMFKEGGTGASVRPISPKDNMAAGACIGNACRGLSDGEKVRIRVVD
;
A
#
# COMPACT_ATOMS: atom_id res chain seq x y z
N GLN A 1 -8.69 -19.94 41.07
CA GLN A 1 -7.90 -18.75 40.71
C GLN A 1 -6.50 -19.00 41.26
N LEU A 2 -5.56 -19.31 40.39
CA LEU A 2 -4.18 -19.68 40.74
C LEU A 2 -3.23 -18.72 40.02
N ASP A 3 -2.18 -18.40 40.78
CA ASP A 3 -1.30 -17.23 40.74
C ASP A 3 -0.45 -17.09 39.45
N ILE A 4 -0.16 -15.84 39.08
CA ILE A 4 0.41 -15.35 37.82
C ILE A 4 1.96 -15.35 37.81
N LYS A 5 2.63 -16.03 38.74
CA LYS A 5 4.08 -15.80 38.97
C LYS A 5 5.11 -16.89 38.66
N GLU A 6 4.77 -18.01 38.00
CA GLU A 6 5.81 -18.92 37.49
C GLU A 6 5.41 -19.60 36.18
N ARG A 7 6.01 -19.16 35.07
CA ARG A 7 6.39 -19.98 33.88
C ARG A 7 7.10 -19.12 32.83
N ALA A 8 8.02 -18.26 33.30
CA ALA A 8 9.08 -17.76 32.44
C ALA A 8 10.05 -18.92 32.17
N THR A 9 10.52 -18.99 30.92
CA THR A 9 11.58 -19.89 30.39
C THR A 9 11.08 -21.22 29.84
N LEU A 10 10.85 -21.26 28.51
CA LEU A 10 11.13 -22.42 27.65
C LEU A 10 11.39 -21.89 26.23
N ILE A 11 12.59 -21.32 26.07
CA ILE A 11 13.32 -21.33 24.80
C ILE A 11 13.90 -22.75 24.67
N THR A 12 13.78 -23.37 23.50
CA THR A 12 14.84 -24.15 22.81
C THR A 12 14.24 -25.12 21.76
N GLU A 13 14.59 -24.81 20.51
CA GLU A 13 14.88 -25.69 19.36
C GLU A 13 13.79 -26.62 18.78
N LEU A 14 13.32 -26.25 17.58
CA LEU A 14 12.88 -27.21 16.57
C LEU A 14 13.96 -27.30 15.48
N VAL A 15 14.67 -28.44 15.47
CA VAL A 15 15.63 -28.83 14.44
C VAL A 15 14.89 -29.11 13.13
N ALA A 16 15.25 -28.38 12.09
CA ALA A 16 14.84 -28.63 10.73
C ALA A 16 15.80 -29.63 10.06
N THR A 17 15.28 -30.80 9.72
CA THR A 17 15.83 -31.77 8.77
C THR A 17 14.65 -32.08 7.85
N GLY A 18 14.62 -31.94 6.54
CA GLY A 18 15.63 -31.73 5.50
C GLY A 18 15.02 -32.37 4.23
N ALA A 19 14.95 -31.66 3.11
CA ALA A 19 14.82 -32.26 1.77
C ALA A 19 15.07 -31.20 0.70
N MET A 20 16.18 -31.38 -0.03
CA MET A 20 16.55 -30.64 -1.24
C MET A 20 15.54 -30.92 -2.37
N ALA A 21 15.07 -29.86 -3.01
CA ALA A 21 14.59 -29.92 -4.39
C ALA A 21 15.28 -28.81 -5.18
N VAL A 22 16.33 -29.18 -5.90
CA VAL A 22 16.95 -28.38 -6.95
C VAL A 22 16.12 -28.56 -8.21
N PHE A 23 15.41 -27.52 -8.64
CA PHE A 23 15.12 -27.30 -10.05
C PHE A 23 15.34 -25.82 -10.36
N GLY A 24 16.23 -25.58 -11.32
CA GLY A 24 16.76 -24.27 -11.64
C GLY A 24 15.80 -23.37 -12.41
N GLY A 25 16.18 -22.10 -12.47
CA GLY A 25 15.65 -21.18 -13.48
C GLY A 25 15.44 -19.76 -12.97
N ARG A 26 16.46 -18.92 -13.18
CA ARG A 26 16.40 -17.45 -13.23
C ARG A 26 16.15 -16.73 -11.89
N ALA A 27 17.25 -16.40 -11.21
CA ALA A 27 17.29 -15.25 -10.33
C ALA A 27 16.84 -14.00 -11.11
N PRO A 28 15.90 -13.17 -10.61
CA PRO A 28 15.80 -11.81 -11.11
C PRO A 28 17.06 -11.08 -10.62
N GLY A 29 17.96 -10.82 -11.56
CA GLY A 29 19.00 -9.82 -11.39
C GLY A 29 18.34 -8.48 -11.14
N GLY A 30 18.75 -7.83 -10.06
CA GLY A 30 18.26 -6.51 -9.66
C GLY A 30 18.70 -6.17 -8.25
N ALA A 31 20.01 -6.13 -8.01
CA ALA A 31 20.52 -5.41 -6.85
C ALA A 31 20.17 -3.92 -7.04
N ASN A 32 19.03 -3.50 -6.49
CA ASN A 32 18.63 -2.10 -6.47
C ASN A 32 19.45 -1.38 -5.40
N SER A 33 20.37 -0.55 -5.86
CA SER A 33 20.95 0.51 -5.04
C SER A 33 19.86 1.50 -4.61
N ALA A 34 19.68 1.64 -3.29
CA ALA A 34 19.22 2.82 -2.56
C ALA A 34 17.96 3.57 -3.08
N GLY A 35 16.80 3.22 -2.52
CA GLY A 35 15.58 4.04 -2.54
C GLY A 35 14.34 3.33 -3.09
N ALA A 36 13.18 3.53 -2.46
CA ALA A 36 11.89 3.09 -3.00
C ALA A 36 11.61 3.83 -4.33
N LYS A 37 11.03 3.15 -5.33
CA LYS A 37 10.69 3.79 -6.62
C LYS A 37 9.75 4.98 -6.39
N GLU A 38 10.14 6.17 -6.83
CA GLU A 38 9.29 7.35 -6.70
C GLU A 38 8.20 7.39 -7.79
N ILE A 39 6.98 7.71 -7.37
CA ILE A 39 5.81 7.96 -8.20
C ILE A 39 5.43 9.42 -7.99
N LEU A 40 5.66 10.24 -9.01
CA LEU A 40 5.40 11.67 -8.96
C LEU A 40 3.96 11.98 -9.39
N ILE A 41 3.23 12.68 -8.54
CA ILE A 41 1.85 13.10 -8.77
C ILE A 41 1.81 14.63 -8.87
N SER A 42 1.78 15.16 -10.09
CA SER A 42 1.66 16.59 -10.35
C SER A 42 0.28 17.15 -9.97
N ARG A 43 0.24 18.27 -9.23
CA ARG A 43 -1.03 18.98 -8.96
C ARG A 43 -1.73 19.43 -10.23
N GLY A 44 -0.97 19.94 -11.20
CA GLY A 44 -1.54 20.40 -12.47
C GLY A 44 -2.20 19.30 -13.29
N LYS A 45 -1.72 18.06 -13.20
CA LYS A 45 -2.24 16.92 -13.96
C LYS A 45 -3.33 16.13 -13.23
N TYR A 46 -3.25 16.03 -11.91
CA TYR A 46 -4.10 15.15 -11.10
C TYR A 46 -5.01 15.88 -10.11
N GLY A 47 -5.01 17.21 -10.09
CA GLY A 47 -6.03 18.05 -9.45
C GLY A 47 -6.40 17.60 -8.02
N GLU A 48 -7.70 17.33 -7.82
CA GLU A 48 -8.26 16.96 -6.51
C GLU A 48 -7.59 15.73 -5.87
N ALA A 49 -7.08 14.79 -6.68
CA ALA A 49 -6.39 13.60 -6.19
C ALA A 49 -5.00 13.94 -5.62
N ALA A 50 -4.26 14.83 -6.29
CA ALA A 50 -2.96 15.30 -5.80
C ALA A 50 -3.10 16.04 -4.47
N ASP A 51 -4.13 16.88 -4.35
CA ASP A 51 -4.44 17.59 -3.11
C ASP A 51 -4.82 16.63 -1.99
N HIS A 52 -5.62 15.61 -2.28
CA HIS A 52 -5.97 14.58 -1.30
C HIS A 52 -4.74 13.82 -0.79
N ILE A 53 -3.86 13.36 -1.69
CA ILE A 53 -2.61 12.68 -1.31
C ILE A 53 -1.75 13.60 -0.43
N SER A 54 -1.56 14.85 -0.82
CA SER A 54 -0.78 15.84 -0.07
C SER A 54 -1.33 16.04 1.34
N ASP A 55 -2.64 16.21 1.47
CA ASP A 55 -3.28 16.44 2.77
C ASP A 55 -3.25 15.19 3.65
N ALA A 56 -3.48 14.01 3.10
CA ALA A 56 -3.38 12.75 3.82
C ALA A 56 -1.96 12.53 4.36
N GLN A 57 -0.92 12.80 3.55
CA GLN A 57 0.47 12.73 4.00
C GLN A 57 0.77 13.75 5.12
N LYS A 58 0.27 14.99 5.01
CA LYS A 58 0.38 15.99 6.10
C LYS A 58 -0.35 15.57 7.38
N ALA A 59 -1.42 14.79 7.25
CA ALA A 59 -2.17 14.22 8.36
C ALA A 59 -1.51 12.97 8.99
N GLY A 60 -0.35 12.55 8.48
CA GLY A 60 0.45 11.46 9.05
C GLY A 60 0.33 10.12 8.30
N HIS A 61 -0.38 10.07 7.18
CA HIS A 61 -0.34 8.88 6.32
C HIS A 61 1.05 8.73 5.67
N PRO A 62 1.56 7.50 5.53
CA PRO A 62 2.90 7.27 5.00
C PRO A 62 2.99 7.64 3.51
N ASP A 63 4.15 8.16 3.11
CA ASP A 63 4.48 8.43 1.71
C ASP A 63 5.18 7.25 1.02
N ILE A 64 5.79 6.35 1.79
CA ILE A 64 6.36 5.08 1.32
C ILE A 64 5.35 3.96 1.60
N LEU A 65 4.90 3.31 0.53
CA LEU A 65 3.85 2.30 0.56
C LEU A 65 4.37 0.95 0.05
N THR A 66 3.86 -0.13 0.61
CA THR A 66 4.25 -1.51 0.31
C THR A 66 3.20 -2.16 -0.57
N ILE A 67 3.58 -2.64 -1.76
CA ILE A 67 2.63 -3.23 -2.70
C ILE A 67 2.08 -4.55 -2.14
N GLU A 68 0.75 -4.65 -2.05
CA GLU A 68 0.05 -5.83 -1.55
C GLU A 68 -1.30 -5.96 -2.28
N ARG A 69 -1.26 -6.57 -3.47
CA ARG A 69 -2.40 -6.52 -4.40
C ARG A 69 -3.57 -7.41 -3.99
N LEU A 70 -3.30 -8.52 -3.31
CA LEU A 70 -4.31 -9.50 -2.91
C LEU A 70 -5.27 -8.93 -1.85
N GLY A 71 -4.78 -8.06 -0.96
CA GLY A 71 -5.56 -7.38 0.07
C GLY A 71 -6.46 -6.26 -0.44
N ALA A 72 -6.31 -5.81 -1.69
CA ALA A 72 -7.04 -4.66 -2.22
C ALA A 72 -8.57 -4.73 -2.09
N PRO A 73 -9.25 -5.87 -2.34
CA PRO A 73 -10.69 -5.97 -2.09
C PRO A 73 -11.07 -5.81 -0.61
N GLY A 74 -10.25 -6.35 0.30
CA GLY A 74 -10.43 -6.20 1.74
C GLY A 74 -10.25 -4.76 2.18
N ASN A 75 -9.17 -4.12 1.72
CA ASN A 75 -8.86 -2.72 2.02
C ASN A 75 -9.99 -1.79 1.57
N ARG A 76 -10.51 -1.93 0.33
CA ARG A 76 -11.66 -1.11 -0.13
C ARG A 76 -12.91 -1.30 0.73
N LYS A 77 -13.16 -2.53 1.20
CA LYS A 77 -14.30 -2.80 2.08
C LYS A 77 -14.14 -2.09 3.42
N GLU A 78 -12.93 -2.06 3.96
CA GLU A 78 -12.61 -1.40 5.23
C GLU A 78 -12.58 0.12 5.14
N SER A 79 -12.10 0.69 4.04
CA SER A 79 -11.99 2.14 3.85
C SER A 79 -13.32 2.78 3.44
N ILE A 80 -13.94 2.28 2.35
CA ILE A 80 -15.12 2.93 1.73
C ILE A 80 -16.39 2.09 1.76
N GLY A 81 -16.33 0.82 2.18
CA GLY A 81 -17.45 -0.12 2.08
C GLY A 81 -18.70 0.28 2.87
N GLY A 82 -18.54 1.08 3.94
CA GLY A 82 -19.64 1.61 4.75
C GLY A 82 -20.09 3.03 4.41
N LEU A 83 -19.42 3.69 3.45
CA LEU A 83 -19.66 5.10 3.16
C LEU A 83 -20.75 5.27 2.09
N SER A 84 -21.56 6.32 2.26
CA SER A 84 -22.55 6.68 1.24
C SER A 84 -21.87 7.20 -0.03
N LYS A 85 -22.43 6.83 -1.17
CA LYS A 85 -21.97 7.36 -2.47
C LYS A 85 -22.31 8.85 -2.55
N VAL A 86 -21.36 9.63 -3.06
CA VAL A 86 -21.57 11.05 -3.36
C VAL A 86 -21.90 11.19 -4.85
N PRO A 87 -23.08 11.72 -5.21
CA PRO A 87 -23.46 11.88 -6.63
C PRO A 87 -22.40 12.64 -7.43
N GLY A 88 -22.01 12.10 -8.58
CA GLY A 88 -21.04 12.72 -9.49
C GLY A 88 -19.57 12.68 -9.03
N LYS A 89 -19.27 12.05 -7.90
CA LYS A 89 -17.92 11.95 -7.33
C LYS A 89 -17.52 10.49 -7.10
N GLN A 90 -16.22 10.24 -6.98
CA GLN A 90 -15.67 8.97 -6.54
C GLN A 90 -15.02 9.13 -5.17
N LEU A 91 -15.12 8.11 -4.31
CA LEU A 91 -14.40 8.09 -3.05
C LEU A 91 -12.96 7.65 -3.34
N ASP A 92 -12.03 8.60 -3.23
CA ASP A 92 -10.60 8.34 -3.32
C ASP A 92 -10.05 7.97 -1.93
N GLU A 93 -9.01 7.14 -1.92
CA GLU A 93 -8.45 6.51 -0.72
C GLU A 93 -6.94 6.77 -0.64
N TYR A 94 -6.47 7.26 0.50
CA TYR A 94 -5.04 7.33 0.78
C TYR A 94 -4.70 6.80 2.19
N PRO A 95 -3.86 5.74 2.32
CA PRO A 95 -3.18 5.04 1.23
C PRO A 95 -4.12 4.22 0.32
N PRO A 96 -3.82 4.09 -0.99
CA PRO A 96 -4.66 3.34 -1.91
C PRO A 96 -4.77 1.86 -1.52
N ALA A 97 -5.94 1.25 -1.76
CA ALA A 97 -6.22 -0.13 -1.37
C ALA A 97 -5.22 -1.19 -1.86
N MET A 98 -4.48 -0.97 -2.95
CA MET A 98 -3.48 -1.93 -3.46
C MET A 98 -2.16 -1.98 -2.66
N PHE A 99 -2.06 -1.18 -1.61
CA PHE A 99 -0.92 -1.15 -0.70
C PHE A 99 -1.31 -1.71 0.66
N LYS A 100 -0.34 -2.27 1.36
CA LYS A 100 -0.49 -2.85 2.70
C LYS A 100 -1.00 -1.83 3.73
N GLU A 101 -0.64 -0.57 3.55
CA GLU A 101 -1.00 0.54 4.43
C GLU A 101 -2.40 1.11 4.13
N GLY A 102 -3.09 0.60 3.10
CA GLY A 102 -4.47 0.97 2.79
C GLY A 102 -5.47 0.28 3.73
N GLY A 103 -6.77 0.51 3.46
CA GLY A 103 -7.84 -0.12 4.25
C GLY A 103 -8.21 0.67 5.50
N THR A 104 -8.31 -0.01 6.64
CA THR A 104 -8.72 0.62 7.91
C THR A 104 -7.88 1.87 8.22
N GLY A 105 -8.57 2.99 8.42
CA GLY A 105 -7.94 4.26 8.76
C GLY A 105 -7.41 5.06 7.58
N ALA A 106 -7.53 4.58 6.32
CA ALA A 106 -7.21 5.39 5.16
C ALA A 106 -8.04 6.69 5.13
N SER A 107 -7.40 7.79 4.74
CA SER A 107 -8.09 9.04 4.42
C SER A 107 -8.98 8.82 3.20
N VAL A 108 -10.24 9.23 3.30
CA VAL A 108 -11.22 9.13 2.20
C VAL A 108 -11.74 10.51 1.85
N ARG A 109 -11.71 10.86 0.56
CA ARG A 109 -12.24 12.12 0.05
C ARG A 109 -13.07 11.90 -1.21
N PRO A 110 -14.31 12.43 -1.29
CA PRO A 110 -15.05 12.48 -2.54
C PRO A 110 -14.36 13.45 -3.50
N ILE A 111 -13.88 12.95 -4.64
CA ILE A 111 -13.21 13.75 -5.66
C ILE A 111 -13.77 13.52 -7.07
N SER A 112 -13.36 14.34 -8.03
CA SER A 112 -13.78 14.24 -9.42
C SER A 112 -13.39 12.87 -10.00
N PRO A 113 -14.29 12.17 -10.73
CA PRO A 113 -13.97 10.87 -11.31
C PRO A 113 -12.77 10.94 -12.27
N LYS A 114 -12.65 12.03 -13.02
CA LYS A 114 -11.54 12.26 -13.96
C LYS A 114 -10.19 12.20 -13.24
N ASP A 115 -10.05 12.96 -12.16
CA ASP A 115 -8.79 13.08 -11.42
C ASP A 115 -8.46 11.76 -10.71
N ASN A 116 -9.45 11.14 -10.07
CA ASN A 116 -9.28 9.86 -9.38
C ASN A 116 -8.80 8.75 -10.33
N MET A 117 -9.49 8.59 -11.46
CA MET A 117 -9.12 7.56 -12.44
C MET A 117 -7.75 7.83 -13.07
N ALA A 118 -7.42 9.10 -13.35
CA ALA A 118 -6.12 9.48 -13.90
C ALA A 118 -4.98 9.19 -12.91
N ALA A 119 -5.15 9.56 -11.63
CA ALA A 119 -4.17 9.29 -10.58
C ALA A 119 -4.02 7.79 -10.32
N GLY A 120 -5.14 7.06 -10.18
CA GLY A 120 -5.15 5.60 -10.01
C GLY A 120 -4.48 4.86 -11.17
N ALA A 121 -4.73 5.27 -12.41
CA ALA A 121 -4.06 4.71 -13.58
C ALA A 121 -2.55 5.01 -13.57
N CYS A 122 -2.14 6.20 -13.17
CA CYS A 122 -0.73 6.56 -13.05
C CYS A 122 0.00 5.71 -12.02
N ILE A 123 -0.53 5.62 -10.80
CA ILE A 123 0.03 4.82 -9.70
C ILE A 123 0.07 3.34 -10.10
N GLY A 124 -1.04 2.81 -10.60
CA GLY A 124 -1.14 1.42 -11.03
C GLY A 124 -0.15 1.07 -12.15
N ASN A 125 -0.01 1.95 -13.16
CA ASN A 125 0.97 1.78 -14.23
C ASN A 125 2.41 1.86 -13.73
N ALA A 126 2.71 2.79 -12.82
CA ALA A 126 4.04 2.92 -12.23
C ALA A 126 4.42 1.69 -11.40
N CYS A 127 3.43 1.01 -10.81
CA CYS A 127 3.63 -0.25 -10.08
C CYS A 127 3.71 -1.49 -10.98
N ARG A 128 3.54 -1.37 -12.31
CA ARG A 128 3.73 -2.51 -13.22
C ARG A 128 5.20 -2.92 -13.25
N GLY A 129 5.44 -4.23 -13.21
CA GLY A 129 6.79 -4.80 -13.13
C GLY A 129 7.39 -4.85 -11.73
N LEU A 130 6.71 -4.31 -10.72
CA LEU A 130 7.11 -4.46 -9.31
C LEU A 130 6.37 -5.63 -8.66
N SER A 131 7.08 -6.45 -7.91
CA SER A 131 6.52 -7.55 -7.14
C SER A 131 5.75 -7.08 -5.91
N ASP A 132 4.84 -7.91 -5.41
CA ASP A 132 4.26 -7.68 -4.07
C ASP A 132 5.38 -7.71 -3.02
N GLY A 133 5.28 -6.86 -2.01
CA GLY A 133 6.32 -6.63 -1.00
C GLY A 133 7.34 -5.54 -1.36
N GLU A 134 7.43 -5.12 -2.63
CA GLU A 134 8.24 -3.96 -3.00
C GLU A 134 7.64 -2.65 -2.49
N LYS A 135 8.51 -1.66 -2.27
CA LYS A 135 8.13 -0.34 -1.77
C LYS A 135 8.20 0.72 -2.87
N VAL A 136 7.21 1.59 -2.89
CA VAL A 136 7.17 2.78 -3.73
C VAL A 136 6.98 4.01 -2.85
N ARG A 137 7.47 5.17 -3.29
CA ARG A 137 7.24 6.44 -2.62
C ARG A 137 6.33 7.30 -3.48
N ILE A 138 5.18 7.72 -2.97
CA ILE A 138 4.30 8.65 -3.67
C ILE A 138 4.67 10.07 -3.23
N ARG A 139 5.01 10.94 -4.18
CA ARG A 139 5.34 12.34 -3.93
C ARG A 139 4.47 13.24 -4.76
N VAL A 140 3.78 14.17 -4.12
CA VAL A 140 3.08 15.25 -4.82
C VAL A 140 4.10 16.30 -5.26
N VAL A 141 4.04 16.69 -6.53
CA VAL A 141 4.93 17.70 -7.12
C VAL A 141 4.12 18.87 -7.71
N ASP A 142 4.84 19.96 -7.96
CA ASP A 142 4.38 21.29 -8.38
C ASP A 142 3.74 22.11 -7.25
#